data_AF-A0A946S331-F1
#
_entry.id   AF-A0A946S331-F1
#
_cell.length_a   1.000
_cell.length_b   1.000
_cell.length_c   1.000
_cell.angle_alpha   90.00
_cell.angle_beta   90.00
_cell.angle_gamma   90.00
#
_symmetry.space_group_name_H-M   'P 1'
#
loop_
_entity.id
_entity.type
_entity.pdbx_description
1 polymer ?
#
loop_
_entity_poly.entity_id
_entity_poly.type
_entity_poly.pdbx_seq_one_letter_code
_entity_poly.pdbx_strand_id
1 'polypeptide(L)'
;MGTIAVMTDGHTRAYAAHLSGLKQIRAYWDEDELDWEAYQICLAWCDIKGVTKVSDFENRVIPEVEYEELWIKRCQKMHEDLAINLH
;
A
#
# COMPACT_ATOMS: atom_id res chain seq x y z
N MET A 1 -0.44 18.47 14.80
CA MET A 1 -0.03 17.28 14.01
C MET A 1 -0.83 17.31 12.72
N GLY A 2 -0.17 17.26 11.57
CA GLY A 2 -0.85 17.32 10.28
C GLY A 2 -1.51 15.98 9.93
N THR A 3 -2.60 16.02 9.18
CA THR A 3 -3.21 14.83 8.59
C THR A 3 -2.29 14.26 7.51
N ILE A 4 -1.99 12.96 7.57
CA ILE A 4 -1.25 12.25 6.53
C ILE A 4 -2.26 11.71 5.53
N ALA A 5 -2.10 12.04 4.25
CA ALA A 5 -2.87 11.43 3.17
C ALA A 5 -2.15 10.16 2.70
N VAL A 6 -2.91 9.08 2.51
CA VAL A 6 -2.39 7.78 2.07
C VAL A 6 -3.14 7.33 0.82
N MET A 7 -2.46 6.54 -0.03
CA MET A 7 -3.09 5.95 -1.20
C MET A 7 -3.84 4.69 -0.77
N THR A 8 -5.12 4.61 -1.11
CA THR A 8 -5.97 3.44 -0.88
C THR A 8 -5.93 2.49 -2.07
N ASP A 9 -5.92 3.05 -3.28
CA ASP A 9 -5.79 2.32 -4.54
C ASP A 9 -4.88 3.07 -5.54
N GLY A 10 -4.60 2.44 -6.69
CA GLY A 10 -3.98 3.07 -7.84
C GLY A 10 -2.45 3.04 -7.80
N HIS A 11 -1.85 2.31 -6.86
CA HIS A 11 -0.39 2.18 -6.69
C HIS A 11 0.33 1.84 -8.00
N THR A 12 -0.14 0.83 -8.74
CA THR A 12 0.44 0.43 -10.04
C THR A 12 0.32 1.53 -11.10
N ARG A 13 -0.83 2.22 -11.18
CA ARG A 13 -1.03 3.34 -12.11
C ARG A 13 -0.14 4.52 -11.76
N ALA A 14 -0.03 4.85 -10.47
CA ALA A 14 0.84 5.92 -10.00
C ALA A 14 2.31 5.60 -10.27
N TYR A 15 2.73 4.36 -10.08
CA TYR A 15 4.10 3.93 -10.40
C TYR A 15 4.38 3.97 -11.90
N ALA A 16 3.45 3.53 -12.74
CA ALA A 16 3.56 3.67 -14.20
C ALA A 16 3.64 5.14 -14.65
N ALA A 17 2.88 6.04 -14.01
CA ALA A 17 2.94 7.47 -14.26
C ALA A 17 4.32 8.04 -13.87
N HIS A 18 4.86 7.65 -12.71
CA HIS A 18 6.21 8.01 -12.26
C HIS A 18 7.27 7.54 -13.26
N LEU A 19 7.21 6.29 -13.72
CA LEU A 19 8.11 5.76 -14.76
C LEU A 19 8.00 6.52 -16.10
N SER A 20 6.86 7.14 -16.37
CA SER A 20 6.64 8.00 -17.53
C SER A 20 7.16 9.43 -17.34
N GLY A 21 7.82 9.73 -16.22
CA GLY A 21 8.38 11.04 -15.89
C GLY A 21 7.37 12.04 -15.32
N LEU A 22 6.15 11.61 -15.00
CA LEU A 22 5.15 12.47 -14.38
C LEU A 22 5.52 12.72 -12.92
N LYS A 23 5.56 14.01 -12.54
CA LYS A 23 5.89 14.44 -11.16
C LYS A 23 4.65 14.56 -10.27
N GLN A 24 3.46 14.58 -10.86
CA GLN A 24 2.19 14.75 -10.17
C GLN A 24 1.12 13.93 -10.88
N ILE A 25 0.17 13.44 -10.10
CA ILE A 25 -1.02 12.72 -10.58
C ILE A 25 -2.26 13.34 -9.94
N ARG A 26 -3.41 13.17 -10.59
CA ARG A 26 -4.69 13.51 -9.97
C ARG A 26 -5.10 12.36 -9.05
N ALA A 27 -5.48 12.71 -7.83
CA ALA A 27 -6.09 11.79 -6.87
C ALA A 27 -7.46 12.35 -6.45
N TYR A 28 -8.31 11.45 -5.96
CA TYR A 28 -9.61 11.77 -5.38
C TYR A 28 -9.66 11.15 -3.99
N TRP A 29 -10.45 11.73 -3.09
CA TRP A 29 -10.70 11.12 -1.80
C TRP A 29 -11.50 9.84 -2.02
N ASP A 30 -11.07 8.79 -1.34
CA ASP A 30 -11.83 7.56 -1.26
C ASP A 30 -13.04 7.81 -0.36
N GLU A 31 -14.23 7.48 -0.84
CA GLU A 31 -15.50 7.65 -0.13
C GLU A 31 -16.00 6.34 0.48
N ASP A 32 -15.30 5.23 0.22
CA ASP A 32 -15.64 3.92 0.77
C ASP A 32 -15.29 3.82 2.26
N GLU A 33 -16.06 3.01 3.00
CA GLU A 33 -15.71 2.62 4.35
C GLU A 33 -14.59 1.57 4.31
N LEU A 34 -13.40 1.95 4.78
CA LEU A 34 -12.20 1.12 4.73
C LEU A 34 -11.83 0.55 6.10
N ASP A 35 -11.18 -0.60 6.09
CA ASP A 35 -10.57 -1.20 7.27
C ASP A 35 -9.29 -0.42 7.66
N TRP A 36 -9.47 0.63 8.45
CA TRP A 36 -8.36 1.49 8.86
C TRP A 36 -7.32 0.79 9.74
N GLU A 37 -7.67 -0.31 10.40
CA GLU A 37 -6.70 -1.10 11.18
C GLU A 37 -5.77 -1.87 10.24
N ALA A 38 -6.32 -2.53 9.22
CA ALA A 38 -5.53 -3.16 8.15
C ALA A 38 -4.62 -2.14 7.44
N TYR A 39 -5.15 -0.95 7.12
CA TYR A 39 -4.36 0.11 6.51
C TYR A 39 -3.20 0.58 7.39
N GLN A 40 -3.41 0.75 8.70
CA GLN A 40 -2.33 1.11 9.63
C GLN A 40 -1.22 0.06 9.66
N ILE A 41 -1.56 -1.23 9.61
CA ILE A 41 -0.59 -2.32 9.54
C ILE A 41 0.21 -2.25 8.22
N CYS A 42 -0.47 -2.05 7.09
CA CYS A 42 0.19 -1.86 5.79
C CYS A 42 1.15 -0.67 5.79
N LEU A 43 0.75 0.46 6.37
CA LEU A 43 1.61 1.65 6.51
C LEU A 43 2.82 1.40 7.41
N ALA A 44 2.66 0.63 8.49
CA ALA A 44 3.79 0.23 9.34
C ALA A 44 4.79 -0.66 8.57
N TRP A 45 4.31 -1.56 7.70
CA TRP A 45 5.19 -2.34 6.83
C TRP A 45 5.94 -1.46 5.83
N CYS A 46 5.29 -0.45 5.27
CA CYS A 46 5.92 0.55 4.41
C CYS A 46 7.01 1.33 5.16
N ASP A 47 6.72 1.81 6.38
CA ASP A 47 7.68 2.56 7.21
C ASP A 47 8.93 1.73 7.54
N ILE A 48 8.75 0.47 7.97
CA ILE A 48 9.85 -0.49 8.22
C ILE A 48 10.73 -0.68 6.97
N LYS A 49 10.15 -0.58 5.77
CA LYS A 49 10.85 -0.72 4.48
C LYS A 49 11.31 0.62 3.89
N GLY A 50 11.09 1.74 4.58
CA GLY A 50 11.39 3.08 4.10
C GLY A 50 10.64 3.43 2.81
N VAL A 51 9.39 3.01 2.69
CA VAL A 51 8.49 3.33 1.58
C VAL A 51 7.53 4.41 2.04
N THR A 52 7.65 5.61 1.48
CA THR A 52 6.82 6.78 1.83
C THR A 52 6.21 7.46 0.62
N LYS A 53 6.68 7.11 -0.58
CA LYS A 53 6.25 7.67 -1.87
C LYS A 53 6.40 6.63 -2.97
N VAL A 54 5.66 6.82 -4.05
CA VAL A 54 5.61 5.92 -5.21
C VAL A 54 7.00 5.69 -5.83
N SER A 55 7.87 6.71 -5.85
CA SER A 55 9.24 6.56 -6.37
C SER A 55 10.10 5.59 -5.58
N ASP A 56 9.75 5.30 -4.32
CA ASP A 56 10.52 4.36 -3.49
C ASP A 56 10.38 2.91 -3.98
N PHE A 57 9.43 2.63 -4.91
CA PHE A 57 9.32 1.34 -5.60
C PHE A 57 10.32 1.15 -6.74
N GLU A 58 11.11 2.18 -7.09
CA GLU A 58 12.19 2.03 -8.06
C GLU A 58 13.13 0.88 -7.66
N ASN A 59 13.37 -0.04 -8.58
CA ASN A 59 14.17 -1.25 -8.37
C ASN A 59 13.61 -2.22 -7.29
N ARG A 60 12.33 -2.07 -6.90
CA ARG A 60 11.64 -2.97 -5.95
C ARG A 60 10.45 -3.71 -6.57
N VAL A 61 10.35 -3.70 -7.90
CA VAL A 61 9.36 -4.51 -8.62
C VAL A 61 9.85 -5.96 -8.63
N ILE A 62 9.02 -6.86 -8.12
CA ILE A 62 9.34 -8.26 -7.93
C ILE A 62 8.54 -9.16 -8.89
N PRO A 63 9.02 -10.38 -9.19
CA PRO A 63 8.26 -11.38 -9.92
C PRO A 63 6.97 -11.78 -9.20
N GLU A 64 5.99 -12.30 -9.95
CA GLU A 64 4.70 -12.75 -9.43
C GLU A 64 4.82 -13.76 -8.28
N VAL A 65 5.74 -14.72 -8.39
CA VAL A 65 5.97 -15.74 -7.36
C VAL A 65 6.40 -15.12 -6.02
N GLU A 66 7.22 -14.06 -6.06
CA GLU A 66 7.62 -13.35 -4.85
C GLU A 66 6.49 -12.45 -4.34
N TYR A 67 5.70 -11.86 -5.24
CA TYR A 67 4.54 -11.05 -4.87
C TYR A 67 3.47 -11.85 -4.12
N GLU A 68 3.22 -13.08 -4.54
CA GLU A 68 2.29 -14.00 -3.88
C GLU A 68 2.66 -14.19 -2.39
N GLU A 69 3.93 -14.45 -2.09
CA GLU A 69 4.39 -14.67 -0.72
C GLU A 69 4.52 -13.37 0.08
N LEU A 70 5.17 -12.36 -0.49
CA LEU A 70 5.53 -11.14 0.23
C LEU A 70 4.34 -10.19 0.43
N TRP A 71 3.31 -10.31 -0.41
CA TRP A 71 2.13 -9.46 -0.37
C TRP A 71 0.84 -10.24 -0.15
N ILE A 72 0.44 -11.12 -1.08
CA ILE A 72 -0.90 -11.75 -1.06
C ILE A 72 -1.11 -12.58 0.21
N LYS A 73 -0.25 -13.57 0.45
CA LYS A 73 -0.36 -14.45 1.63
C LYS A 73 -0.18 -13.69 2.94
N ARG A 74 0.71 -12.70 2.95
CA ARG A 74 0.92 -11.83 4.11
C ARG A 74 -0.33 -11.01 4.45
N CYS A 75 -0.99 -10.43 3.46
CA CYS A 75 -2.24 -9.68 3.66
C CYS A 75 -3.38 -10.61 4.09
N GLN A 76 -3.50 -11.80 3.47
CA GLN A 76 -4.48 -12.81 3.89
C GLN A 76 -4.31 -13.16 5.37
N LYS A 77 -3.08 -13.46 5.79
CA LYS A 77 -2.78 -13.77 7.19
C LYS A 77 -3.13 -12.62 8.14
N MET A 78 -2.79 -11.39 7.75
CA MET A 78 -3.17 -10.20 8.54
C MET A 78 -4.69 -10.08 8.70
N HIS A 79 -5.46 -10.27 7.63
CA HIS A 79 -6.92 -10.22 7.71
C HIS A 79 -7.51 -11.37 8.54
N GLU A 80 -6.95 -12.57 8.48
CA GLU A 80 -7.32 -13.68 9.36
C GLU A 80 -7.09 -13.32 10.84
N ASP A 81 -5.93 -12.75 11.16
CA ASP A 81 -5.58 -12.37 12.53
C ASP A 81 -6.48 -11.24 13.05
N LEU A 82 -6.79 -10.23 12.22
CA LEU A 82 -7.74 -9.18 12.55
C LEU A 82 -9.15 -9.72 12.78
N ALA A 83 -9.60 -10.66 11.95
CA ALA A 83 -10.91 -11.30 12.12
C ALA A 83 -11.02 -12.09 13.43
N ILE A 84 -9.92 -12.69 13.89
CA ILE A 84 -9.87 -13.42 15.17
C ILE A 84 -9.89 -12.46 16.37
N ASN A 85 -9.19 -11.33 16.30
CA ASN A 85 -9.08 -10.36 17.40
C ASN A 85 -10.36 -9.51 17.62
N LEU A 86 -11.36 -9.63 16.74
CA LEU A 86 -12.69 -9.02 16.89
C LEU A 86 -13.65 -9.85 17.78
N HIS A 87 -13.17 -10.96 18.38
CA HIS A 87 -13.90 -11.85 19.29
C HIS A 87 -13.15 -12.05 20.61
#